data_AF-A0A815SEB1-F1
#
_entry.id   AF-A0A815SEB1-F1
#
_cell.length_a   1.000
_cell.length_b   1.000
_cell.length_c   1.000
_cell.angle_alpha   90.00
_cell.angle_beta   90.00
_cell.angle_gamma   90.00
#
_symmetry.space_group_name_H-M   'P 1'
#
loop_
_entity.id
_entity.type
_entity.pdbx_description
1 polymer ?
#
loop_
_entity_poly.entity_id
_entity_poly.type
_entity_poly.pdbx_seq_one_letter_code
_entity_poly.pdbx_strand_id
1 'polypeptide(L)'
;MDNILTILQCSPHLHKLILKERLNEIINHVSLKSTAPIYFRQLRSLTIENFSETIDLLESFLLLTPSLIHLKLVGYKLMSNGKQWEQFIQINLPNLVKFEFYFVYWSQDKITSDSLNLFIDSFRTPFWIEHKKWFITCICDIERSRVIYLYSIPICITCFKYDVELYKSSYFNCPTMMINS
;
A
#
# COMPACT_ATOMS: atom_id res chain seq x y z
N MET A 1 23.45 5.03 -4.98
CA MET A 1 23.50 4.10 -3.83
C MET A 1 23.65 2.69 -4.39
N ASP A 2 24.43 1.83 -3.75
CA ASP A 2 24.66 0.45 -4.21
C ASP A 2 23.32 -0.25 -4.49
N ASN A 3 23.25 -0.95 -5.62
CA ASN A 3 22.02 -1.55 -6.14
C ASN A 3 21.41 -2.48 -5.08
N ILE A 4 20.25 -2.11 -4.51
CA ILE A 4 19.53 -2.88 -3.47
C ILE A 4 19.32 -4.33 -3.89
N LEU A 5 19.23 -4.60 -5.19
CA LEU A 5 19.12 -5.95 -5.72
C LEU A 5 20.41 -6.74 -5.54
N THR A 6 21.57 -6.10 -5.69
CA THR A 6 22.88 -6.72 -5.35
C THR A 6 22.94 -7.05 -3.86
N ILE A 7 22.46 -6.16 -2.99
CA ILE A 7 22.38 -6.44 -1.55
C ILE A 7 21.46 -7.65 -1.30
N LEU A 8 20.28 -7.69 -1.92
CA LEU A 8 19.34 -8.80 -1.78
C LEU A 8 19.91 -10.11 -2.36
N GLN A 9 20.66 -10.08 -3.45
CA GLN A 9 21.33 -11.25 -4.02
C GLN A 9 22.43 -11.78 -3.11
N CYS A 10 23.24 -10.89 -2.53
CA CYS A 10 24.37 -11.28 -1.69
C CYS A 10 23.99 -11.57 -0.22
N SER A 11 22.75 -11.30 0.18
CA SER A 11 22.30 -11.43 1.57
C SER A 11 21.23 -12.52 1.74
N PRO A 12 21.60 -13.81 1.80
CA PRO A 12 20.65 -14.91 1.93
C PRO A 12 19.89 -14.92 3.26
N HIS A 13 20.41 -14.22 4.28
CA HIS A 13 19.80 -14.10 5.61
C HIS A 13 18.98 -12.81 5.80
N LEU A 14 18.83 -11.99 4.76
CA LEU A 14 18.09 -10.73 4.84
C LEU A 14 16.57 -10.99 4.78
N HIS A 15 15.97 -11.16 5.95
CA HIS A 15 14.53 -11.43 6.05
C HIS A 15 13.66 -10.17 6.08
N LYS A 16 14.25 -9.02 6.42
CA LYS A 16 13.54 -7.75 6.57
C LYS A 16 14.29 -6.65 5.82
N LEU A 17 13.57 -5.91 4.97
CA LEU A 17 14.08 -4.76 4.22
C LEU A 17 13.22 -3.54 4.52
N ILE A 18 13.87 -2.41 4.78
CA ILE A 18 13.22 -1.11 4.95
C ILE A 18 13.83 -0.16 3.93
N LEU A 19 13.00 0.33 3.03
CA LEU A 19 13.34 1.30 2.01
C LEU A 19 12.71 2.64 2.39
N LYS A 20 13.54 3.66 2.56
CA LYS A 20 13.09 5.04 2.84
C LYS A 20 13.24 5.98 1.66
N GLU A 21 13.79 5.45 0.56
CA GLU A 21 14.12 6.13 -0.68
C GLU A 21 13.17 5.69 -1.80
N ARG A 22 13.22 6.42 -2.91
CA ARG A 22 12.34 6.22 -4.07
C ARG A 22 12.62 4.91 -4.79
N LEU A 23 11.59 4.15 -5.15
CA LEU A 23 11.73 2.84 -5.82
C LEU A 23 12.27 2.95 -7.24
N ASN A 24 12.00 4.05 -7.94
CA ASN A 24 12.45 4.23 -9.33
C ASN A 24 13.98 4.28 -9.45
N GLU A 25 14.67 4.80 -8.44
CA GLU A 25 16.14 4.78 -8.33
C GLU A 25 16.68 3.34 -8.24
N ILE A 26 15.87 2.39 -7.78
CA ILE A 26 16.24 0.99 -7.62
C ILE A 26 16.03 0.20 -8.91
N ILE A 27 14.86 0.37 -9.54
CA ILE A 27 14.42 -0.49 -10.66
C ILE A 27 15.01 -0.04 -11.99
N ASN A 28 15.31 1.24 -12.18
CA ASN A 28 15.95 1.72 -13.42
C ASN A 28 17.35 1.12 -13.65
N HIS A 29 17.98 0.53 -12.62
CA HIS A 29 19.23 -0.22 -12.74
C HIS A 29 19.05 -1.70 -13.17
N VAL A 30 17.82 -2.17 -13.37
CA VAL A 30 17.50 -3.57 -13.72
C VAL A 30 17.40 -3.80 -15.21
N SER A 31 17.20 -2.75 -15.99
CA SER A 31 17.28 -2.86 -17.44
C SER A 31 18.73 -3.20 -17.82
N LEU A 32 18.89 -4.42 -18.35
CA LEU A 32 20.07 -5.01 -19.01
C LEU A 32 20.98 -5.85 -18.09
N LYS A 33 20.70 -7.16 -17.96
CA LYS A 33 21.66 -8.27 -18.25
C LYS A 33 21.34 -9.68 -17.70
N SER A 34 20.33 -9.90 -16.87
CA SER A 34 20.07 -11.27 -16.34
C SER A 34 18.98 -12.00 -17.13
N THR A 35 19.32 -13.17 -17.68
CA THR A 35 18.41 -14.10 -18.37
C THR A 35 17.67 -15.04 -17.42
N ALA A 36 18.00 -15.05 -16.12
CA ALA A 36 17.33 -15.85 -15.11
C ALA A 36 16.38 -14.99 -14.26
N PRO A 37 15.17 -15.49 -13.93
CA PRO A 37 14.24 -14.78 -13.07
C PRO A 37 14.81 -14.70 -11.65
N ILE A 38 15.03 -13.47 -11.17
CA ILE A 38 15.55 -13.19 -9.83
C ILE A 38 14.36 -13.20 -8.85
N TYR A 39 14.45 -14.03 -7.80
CA TYR A 39 13.46 -14.05 -6.72
C TYR A 39 14.16 -13.95 -5.35
N PHE A 40 13.71 -13.03 -4.53
CA PHE A 40 14.17 -12.81 -3.16
C PHE A 40 13.27 -13.56 -2.16
N ARG A 41 13.32 -14.90 -2.22
CA ARG A 41 12.49 -15.79 -1.38
C ARG A 41 12.82 -15.72 0.11
N GLN A 42 14.02 -15.25 0.45
CA GLN A 42 14.42 -15.02 1.84
C GLN A 42 13.67 -13.85 2.47
N LEU A 43 13.19 -12.90 1.68
CA LEU A 43 12.56 -11.70 2.20
C LEU A 43 11.15 -12.02 2.71
N ARG A 44 10.92 -11.75 4.01
CA ARG A 44 9.65 -11.99 4.70
C ARG A 44 8.92 -10.71 5.08
N SER A 45 9.66 -9.61 5.28
CA SER A 45 9.11 -8.32 5.66
C SER A 45 9.70 -7.23 4.79
N LEU A 46 8.82 -6.43 4.17
CA LEU A 46 9.19 -5.28 3.35
C LEU A 46 8.47 -4.04 3.86
N THR A 47 9.22 -2.98 4.09
CA THR A 47 8.68 -1.65 4.36
C THR A 47 9.19 -0.71 3.29
N ILE A 48 8.28 0.02 2.63
CA ILE A 48 8.62 1.09 1.69
C ILE A 48 7.97 2.37 2.21
N GLU A 49 8.79 3.35 2.54
CA GLU A 49 8.39 4.68 2.97
C GLU A 49 8.66 5.70 1.87
N ASN A 50 7.87 6.78 1.82
CA ASN A 50 7.95 7.83 0.81
C ASN A 50 7.74 7.34 -0.63
N PHE A 51 6.96 6.28 -0.81
CA PHE A 51 6.60 5.78 -2.13
C PHE A 51 5.81 6.84 -2.90
N SER A 52 6.23 7.15 -4.13
CA SER A 52 5.59 8.17 -4.97
C SER A 52 5.42 7.74 -6.43
N GLU A 53 5.81 6.50 -6.73
CA GLU A 53 5.83 5.92 -8.06
C GLU A 53 4.48 5.25 -8.42
N THR A 54 4.36 4.76 -9.65
CA THR A 54 3.16 4.09 -10.13
C THR A 54 2.97 2.72 -9.48
N ILE A 55 1.72 2.25 -9.40
CA ILE A 55 1.47 0.90 -8.89
C ILE A 55 2.20 -0.16 -9.72
N ASP A 56 2.27 -0.01 -11.04
CA ASP A 56 2.95 -0.99 -11.91
C ASP A 56 4.42 -1.21 -11.52
N LEU A 57 5.10 -0.14 -11.09
CA LEU A 57 6.48 -0.22 -10.64
C LEU A 57 6.59 -0.99 -9.31
N LEU A 58 5.67 -0.71 -8.39
CA LEU A 58 5.59 -1.42 -7.12
C LEU A 58 5.26 -2.89 -7.32
N GLU A 59 4.29 -3.21 -8.17
CA GLU A 59 3.92 -4.58 -8.52
C GLU A 59 5.11 -5.33 -9.13
N SER A 60 5.83 -4.70 -10.05
CA SER A 60 7.06 -5.26 -10.65
C SER A 60 8.10 -5.62 -9.58
N PHE A 61 8.27 -4.78 -8.56
CA PHE A 61 9.18 -5.09 -7.45
C PHE A 61 8.64 -6.22 -6.57
N LEU A 62 7.35 -6.19 -6.23
CA LEU A 62 6.72 -7.19 -5.37
C LEU A 62 6.73 -8.60 -5.98
N LEU A 63 6.67 -8.71 -7.31
CA LEU A 63 6.86 -9.97 -8.04
C LEU A 63 8.21 -10.65 -7.77
N LEU A 64 9.25 -9.88 -7.42
CA LEU A 64 10.54 -10.42 -7.03
C LEU A 64 10.51 -11.00 -5.60
N THR A 65 9.46 -10.76 -4.82
CA THR A 65 9.37 -11.07 -3.38
C THR A 65 8.16 -11.94 -3.02
N PRO A 66 7.91 -13.08 -3.68
CA PRO A 66 6.69 -13.88 -3.50
C PRO A 66 6.55 -14.53 -2.11
N SER A 67 7.59 -14.48 -1.29
CA SER A 67 7.67 -15.08 0.05
C SER A 67 7.35 -14.11 1.19
N LEU A 68 6.94 -12.89 0.85
CA LEU A 68 6.55 -11.87 1.84
C LEU A 68 5.40 -12.34 2.71
N ILE A 69 5.56 -12.09 4.00
CA ILE A 69 4.58 -12.32 5.07
C ILE A 69 4.04 -10.98 5.57
N HIS A 70 4.88 -9.94 5.55
CA HIS A 70 4.55 -8.59 5.98
C HIS A 70 4.94 -7.56 4.93
N LEU A 71 3.98 -6.72 4.54
CA LEU A 71 4.18 -5.59 3.65
C LEU A 71 3.69 -4.32 4.34
N LYS A 72 4.56 -3.31 4.45
CA LYS A 72 4.21 -1.95 4.90
C LYS A 72 4.49 -0.95 3.80
N LEU A 73 3.49 -0.16 3.42
CA LEU A 73 3.63 0.88 2.40
C LEU A 73 3.22 2.25 2.95
N VAL A 74 4.09 3.24 2.86
CA VAL A 74 3.79 4.62 3.20
C VAL A 74 4.13 5.48 2.00
N GLY A 75 3.14 6.18 1.45
CA GLY A 75 3.36 6.88 0.19
C GLY A 75 2.31 7.93 -0.15
N TYR A 76 2.57 8.56 -1.29
CA TYR A 76 1.78 9.62 -1.88
C TYR A 76 1.37 9.19 -3.30
N LYS A 77 0.21 9.68 -3.76
CA LYS A 77 -0.29 9.50 -5.15
C LYS A 77 -0.63 8.07 -5.58
N LEU A 78 -0.59 7.09 -4.69
CA LEU A 78 -0.97 5.72 -5.02
C LEU A 78 -2.49 5.54 -4.92
N MET A 79 -3.18 5.46 -6.05
CA MET A 79 -4.59 5.05 -6.11
C MET A 79 -4.71 3.74 -6.87
N SER A 80 -4.65 2.66 -6.12
CA SER A 80 -5.17 1.37 -6.58
C SER A 80 -6.33 0.98 -5.70
N ASN A 81 -7.40 0.55 -6.35
CA ASN A 81 -8.61 0.18 -5.63
C ASN A 81 -8.42 -1.18 -4.95
N GLY A 82 -9.30 -1.50 -4.01
CA GLY A 82 -9.23 -2.72 -3.21
C GLY A 82 -9.35 -4.00 -4.03
N LYS A 83 -10.01 -3.96 -5.21
CA LYS A 83 -10.07 -5.11 -6.12
C LYS A 83 -8.74 -5.40 -6.79
N GLN A 84 -8.03 -4.37 -7.25
CA GLN A 84 -6.69 -4.53 -7.83
C GLN A 84 -5.72 -5.10 -6.80
N TRP A 85 -5.72 -4.54 -5.59
CA TRP A 85 -4.91 -5.04 -4.49
C TRP A 85 -5.27 -6.49 -4.11
N GLU A 86 -6.56 -6.80 -4.01
CA GLU A 86 -7.02 -8.16 -3.72
C GLU A 86 -6.51 -9.16 -4.76
N GLN A 87 -6.72 -8.88 -6.05
CA GLN A 87 -6.27 -9.74 -7.14
C GLN A 87 -4.75 -9.92 -7.12
N PHE A 88 -4.00 -8.82 -7.00
CA PHE A 88 -2.55 -8.87 -6.97
C PHE A 88 -2.04 -9.71 -5.79
N ILE A 89 -2.57 -9.50 -4.58
CA ILE A 89 -2.13 -10.20 -3.37
C ILE A 89 -2.48 -11.68 -3.44
N GLN A 90 -3.69 -12.03 -3.89
CA GLN A 90 -4.10 -13.43 -4.02
C GLN A 90 -3.21 -14.22 -4.98
N ILE A 91 -2.81 -13.61 -6.10
CA ILE A 91 -2.02 -14.26 -7.14
C ILE A 91 -0.52 -14.28 -6.78
N ASN A 92 0.03 -13.13 -6.38
CA ASN A 92 1.48 -12.93 -6.33
C ASN A 92 2.07 -12.98 -4.93
N LEU A 93 1.26 -12.74 -3.89
CA LEU A 93 1.70 -12.69 -2.48
C LEU A 93 0.86 -13.62 -1.59
N PRO A 94 0.77 -14.93 -1.91
CA PRO A 94 -0.16 -15.85 -1.23
C PRO A 94 0.14 -16.01 0.26
N ASN A 95 1.39 -15.78 0.67
CA ASN A 95 1.84 -15.89 2.06
C ASN A 95 1.67 -14.61 2.87
N LEU A 96 1.11 -13.54 2.29
CA LEU A 96 0.98 -12.26 2.96
C LEU A 96 -0.05 -12.34 4.09
N VAL A 97 0.43 -12.22 5.32
CA VAL A 97 -0.38 -12.28 6.55
C VAL A 97 -0.74 -10.88 7.04
N LYS A 98 0.17 -9.91 6.84
CA LYS A 98 -0.01 -8.54 7.29
C LYS A 98 0.24 -7.56 6.16
N PHE A 99 -0.76 -6.75 5.85
CA PHE A 99 -0.66 -5.63 4.93
C PHE A 99 -1.00 -4.34 5.67
N GLU A 100 0.00 -3.47 5.84
CA GLU A 100 -0.15 -2.16 6.45
C GLU A 100 0.11 -1.09 5.41
N PHE A 101 -0.72 -0.06 5.38
CA PHE A 101 -0.47 1.03 4.48
C PHE A 101 -1.01 2.37 4.98
N TYR A 102 -0.39 3.44 4.47
CA TYR A 102 -0.84 4.80 4.62
C TYR A 102 -0.56 5.54 3.31
N PHE A 103 -1.62 5.97 2.63
CA PHE A 103 -1.56 6.64 1.35
C PHE A 103 -2.23 8.01 1.44
N VAL A 104 -1.55 9.01 0.89
CA VAL A 104 -2.10 10.36 0.71
C VAL A 104 -2.27 10.61 -0.78
N TYR A 105 -3.50 10.86 -1.20
CA TYR A 105 -3.82 11.15 -2.59
C TYR A 105 -4.37 12.56 -2.73
N TRP A 106 -3.85 13.29 -3.72
CA TRP A 106 -4.31 14.64 -4.07
C TRP A 106 -4.98 14.56 -5.43
N SER A 107 -6.28 14.86 -5.50
CA SER A 107 -7.00 14.93 -6.76
C SER A 107 -7.03 16.35 -7.29
N GLN A 108 -6.66 16.54 -8.56
CA GLN A 108 -6.96 17.78 -9.27
C GLN A 108 -8.44 17.83 -9.67
N ASP A 109 -9.06 16.66 -9.87
CA ASP A 109 -10.45 16.54 -10.25
C ASP A 109 -11.40 16.68 -9.05
N LYS A 110 -12.65 17.00 -9.35
CA LYS A 110 -13.70 17.04 -8.32
C LYS A 110 -14.06 15.61 -7.93
N ILE A 111 -13.60 15.17 -6.77
CA ILE A 111 -14.05 13.92 -6.15
C ILE A 111 -15.52 14.07 -5.78
N THR A 112 -16.36 13.15 -6.27
CA THR A 112 -17.76 13.06 -5.86
C THR A 112 -17.90 12.05 -4.72
N SER A 113 -18.96 12.17 -3.93
CA SER A 113 -19.31 11.16 -2.92
C SER A 113 -19.41 9.77 -3.54
N ASP A 114 -19.98 9.67 -4.75
CA ASP A 114 -20.25 8.40 -5.40
C ASP A 114 -18.96 7.73 -5.90
N SER A 115 -18.03 8.50 -6.48
CA SER A 115 -16.74 7.94 -6.91
C SER A 115 -15.91 7.47 -5.71
N LEU A 116 -15.97 8.20 -4.60
CA LEU A 116 -15.31 7.80 -3.36
C LEU A 116 -15.97 6.58 -2.73
N ASN A 117 -17.31 6.49 -2.70
CA ASN A 117 -18.03 5.31 -2.23
C ASN A 117 -17.66 4.07 -3.05
N LEU A 118 -17.66 4.16 -4.38
CA LEU A 118 -17.23 3.06 -5.26
C LEU A 118 -15.79 2.63 -4.99
N PHE A 119 -14.91 3.59 -4.71
CA PHE A 119 -13.54 3.31 -4.32
C PHE A 119 -13.46 2.56 -2.99
N ILE A 120 -14.22 2.96 -1.96
CA ILE A 120 -14.23 2.28 -0.66
C ILE A 120 -14.92 0.92 -0.70
N ASP A 121 -15.99 0.79 -1.48
CA ASP A 121 -16.70 -0.48 -1.66
C ASP A 121 -15.79 -1.56 -2.27
N SER A 122 -14.77 -1.16 -3.03
CA SER A 122 -13.76 -2.10 -3.54
C SER A 122 -12.91 -2.76 -2.43
N PHE A 123 -12.90 -2.22 -1.21
CA PHE A 123 -12.24 -2.79 -0.02
C PHE A 123 -13.21 -3.47 0.95
N ARG A 124 -14.48 -3.64 0.55
CA ARG A 124 -15.53 -4.29 1.36
C ARG A 124 -15.81 -5.75 0.94
N THR A 125 -14.94 -6.34 0.13
CA THR A 125 -15.09 -7.75 -0.26
C THR A 125 -14.80 -8.67 0.93
N PRO A 126 -15.29 -9.93 0.92
CA PRO A 126 -14.98 -10.92 1.96
C PRO A 126 -13.47 -11.15 2.15
N PHE A 127 -12.66 -10.97 1.11
CA PHE A 127 -11.21 -11.02 1.22
C PHE A 127 -10.67 -10.04 2.26
N TRP A 128 -11.09 -8.77 2.21
CA TRP A 128 -10.62 -7.74 3.15
C TRP A 128 -11.18 -7.94 4.55
N ILE A 129 -12.49 -8.18 4.65
CA ILE A 129 -13.22 -8.14 5.93
C ILE A 129 -13.12 -9.48 6.68
N GLU A 130 -13.40 -10.60 6.02
CA GLU A 130 -13.57 -11.89 6.68
C GLU A 130 -12.28 -12.71 6.67
N HIS A 131 -11.64 -12.82 5.50
CA HIS A 131 -10.45 -13.66 5.31
C HIS A 131 -9.19 -13.03 5.89
N LYS A 132 -8.89 -11.79 5.49
CA LYS A 132 -7.67 -11.09 5.92
C LYS A 132 -7.87 -10.27 7.19
N LYS A 133 -9.10 -9.79 7.44
CA LYS A 133 -9.43 -8.87 8.54
C LYS A 133 -8.54 -7.62 8.52
N TRP A 134 -8.19 -7.17 7.32
CA TRP A 134 -7.42 -5.95 7.11
C TRP A 134 -8.39 -4.79 6.98
N PHE A 135 -8.69 -4.16 8.12
CA PHE A 135 -9.58 -3.02 8.17
C PHE A 135 -8.89 -1.78 7.64
N ILE A 136 -9.64 -0.98 6.90
CA ILE A 136 -9.16 0.24 6.27
C ILE A 136 -10.07 1.42 6.62
N THR A 137 -9.46 2.60 6.66
CA THR A 137 -10.13 3.87 6.82
C THR A 137 -9.77 4.77 5.67
N CYS A 138 -10.77 5.50 5.19
CA CYS A 138 -10.60 6.60 4.27
C CYS A 138 -11.13 7.87 4.91
N ILE A 139 -10.35 8.94 4.83
CA ILE A 139 -10.72 10.27 5.27
C ILE A 139 -10.53 11.19 4.08
N CYS A 140 -11.57 11.93 3.71
CA CYS A 140 -11.47 12.89 2.61
C CYS A 140 -11.83 14.30 3.07
N ASP A 141 -11.01 15.27 2.68
CA ASP A 141 -11.34 16.69 2.78
C ASP A 141 -11.79 17.18 1.40
N ILE A 142 -13.08 17.04 1.12
CA ILE A 142 -13.68 17.40 -0.17
C ILE A 142 -13.74 18.93 -0.33
N GLU A 143 -13.86 19.68 0.77
CA GLU A 143 -14.16 21.11 0.73
C GLU A 143 -12.92 21.99 0.61
N ARG A 144 -11.80 21.65 1.27
CA ARG A 144 -10.64 22.56 1.34
C ARG A 144 -9.45 22.07 0.54
N SER A 145 -9.05 20.81 0.72
CA SER A 145 -7.75 20.36 0.24
C SER A 145 -7.80 19.29 -0.87
N ARG A 146 -8.97 18.69 -1.13
CA ARG A 146 -9.14 17.56 -2.07
C ARG A 146 -8.15 16.41 -1.81
N VAL A 147 -7.80 16.26 -0.52
CA VAL A 147 -6.90 15.22 -0.06
C VAL A 147 -7.71 14.04 0.43
N ILE A 148 -7.34 12.86 -0.05
CA ILE A 148 -7.81 11.58 0.45
C ILE A 148 -6.66 10.95 1.24
N TYR A 149 -6.95 10.57 2.48
CA TYR A 149 -6.10 9.72 3.29
C TYR A 149 -6.70 8.32 3.32
N LEU A 150 -5.94 7.32 2.90
CA LEU A 150 -6.35 5.92 2.91
C LEU A 150 -5.33 5.12 3.72
N TYR A 151 -5.76 4.42 4.76
CA TYR A 151 -4.83 3.69 5.61
C TYR A 151 -5.44 2.44 6.25
N SER A 152 -4.58 1.47 6.58
CA SER A 152 -4.94 0.29 7.36
C SER A 152 -5.06 0.60 8.84
N ILE A 153 -5.86 -0.16 9.59
CA ILE A 153 -5.93 -0.11 11.05
C ILE A 153 -5.15 -1.30 11.66
N PRO A 154 -4.27 -1.07 12.65
CA PRO A 154 -3.88 0.23 13.21
C PRO A 154 -3.08 1.07 12.20
N ILE A 155 -3.16 2.39 12.33
CA ILE A 155 -2.42 3.32 11.47
C ILE A 155 -0.91 3.08 11.65
N CYS A 156 -0.19 2.98 10.54
CA CYS A 156 1.22 2.57 10.53
C CYS A 156 2.22 3.74 10.56
N ILE A 157 1.72 4.98 10.74
CA ILE A 157 2.50 6.20 10.88
C ILE A 157 2.26 6.86 12.25
N THR A 158 3.29 7.49 12.81
CA THR A 158 3.27 8.05 14.18
C THR A 158 2.92 9.54 14.24
N CYS A 159 2.97 10.27 13.12
CA CYS A 159 2.82 11.73 13.06
C CYS A 159 1.47 12.20 12.49
N PHE A 160 0.44 11.34 12.47
CA PHE A 160 -0.88 11.71 11.98
C PHE A 160 -1.51 12.76 12.92
N LYS A 161 -1.60 14.00 12.44
CA LYS A 161 -2.34 15.06 13.14
C LYS A 161 -3.81 14.92 12.77
N TYR A 162 -4.61 14.49 13.74
CA TYR A 162 -6.07 14.49 13.63
C TYR A 162 -6.58 15.92 13.58
N ASP A 163 -7.18 16.31 12.47
CA ASP A 163 -8.00 17.52 12.40
C ASP A 163 -9.47 17.13 12.63
N VAL A 164 -10.13 17.78 13.59
CA VAL A 164 -11.46 17.43 14.09
C VAL A 164 -12.52 17.61 12.99
N GLU A 165 -12.28 18.48 12.01
CA GLU A 165 -13.22 18.74 10.92
C GLU A 165 -13.29 17.59 9.88
N LEU A 166 -12.25 16.75 9.80
CA LEU A 166 -12.17 15.64 8.85
C LEU A 166 -13.11 14.47 9.18
N TYR A 167 -13.67 14.43 10.40
CA TYR A 167 -14.56 13.36 10.85
C TYR A 167 -15.90 13.34 10.10
N LYS A 168 -16.32 14.48 9.53
CA LYS A 168 -17.58 14.58 8.78
C LYS A 168 -17.56 13.79 7.45
N SER A 169 -16.39 13.31 7.01
CA SER A 169 -16.23 12.61 5.73
C SER A 169 -15.28 11.42 5.85
N SER A 170 -15.43 10.65 6.93
CA SER A 170 -14.73 9.37 7.14
C SER A 170 -15.55 8.19 6.64
N TYR A 171 -14.88 7.28 5.95
CA TYR A 171 -15.45 6.06 5.39
C TYR A 171 -14.67 4.85 5.89
N PHE A 172 -15.39 3.80 6.28
CA PHE A 172 -14.82 2.57 6.81
C PHE A 172 -15.23 1.39 5.94
N ASN A 173 -14.33 0.42 5.78
CA ASN A 173 -14.72 -0.88 5.23
C ASN A 173 -15.38 -1.79 6.26
N CYS A 174 -15.37 -1.42 7.55
CA CYS A 174 -16.09 -2.13 8.62
C CYS A 174 -17.49 -1.50 8.82
N PRO A 175 -18.59 -2.27 8.70
CA PRO A 175 -19.95 -1.76 8.93
C PRO A 175 -20.21 -1.30 10.37
N THR A 176 -19.43 -1.80 11.33
CA THR A 176 -19.67 -1.61 12.77
C THR A 176 -18.97 -0.39 13.36
N MET A 177 -18.11 0.28 12.59
CA MET A 177 -17.52 1.58 12.95
C MET A 177 -18.37 2.73 12.39
N MET A 178 -19.65 2.77 12.75
CA MET A 178 -20.38 4.04 12.79
C MET A 178 -20.29 4.54 14.23
N ILE A 179 -19.42 5.52 14.46
CA ILE A 179 -19.39 6.22 15.74
C ILE A 179 -20.59 7.16 15.73
N ASN A 180 -21.63 6.78 16.48
CA ASN A 180 -22.76 7.64 16.77
C ASN A 180 -22.19 8.95 17.36
N SER A 181 -22.45 10.06 16.65
CA SER A 181 -22.27 11.41 17.17
C SER A 181 -23.46 11.81 18.02
#